data_AF-A0A7C6A6J9-F1
#
_entry.id   AF-A0A7C6A6J9-F1
#
_cell.length_a   1.000
_cell.length_b   1.000
_cell.length_c   1.000
_cell.angle_alpha   90.00
_cell.angle_beta   90.00
_cell.angle_gamma   90.00
#
_symmetry.space_group_name_H-M   'P 1'
#
loop_
_entity.id
_entity.type
_entity.pdbx_description
1 polymer ?
#
loop_
_entity_poly.entity_id
_entity_poly.type
_entity_poly.pdbx_seq_one_letter_code
_entity_poly.pdbx_strand_id
1 'polypeptide(L)' 'MRVFRRRLMEWFGEKARDLPWRRTRDPYRIWISEIMLQQTRVAAVIPYYERFLE' A
#
# COMPACT_ATOMS: atom_id res chain seq x y z
N MET A 1 -21.20 6.26 -12.33
CA MET A 1 -20.29 6.21 -11.15
C MET A 1 -20.48 4.96 -10.26
N ARG A 2 -21.69 4.61 -9.79
CA ARG A 2 -21.89 3.47 -8.86
C ARG A 2 -21.40 2.11 -9.39
N VAL A 3 -21.70 1.79 -10.66
CA VAL A 3 -21.28 0.54 -11.30
C VAL A 3 -19.76 0.44 -11.42
N PHE A 4 -19.10 1.54 -11.81
CA PHE A 4 -17.64 1.61 -11.91
C PHE A 4 -16.98 1.35 -10.55
N ARG A 5 -17.42 2.05 -9.50
CA ARG A 5 -16.89 1.87 -8.15
C ARG A 5 -17.03 0.42 -7.69
N ARG A 6 -18.19 -0.20 -7.90
CA ARG A 6 -18.43 -1.59 -7.50
C ARG A 6 -17.46 -2.55 -8.21
N ARG A 7 -17.35 -2.47 -9.54
CA ARG A 7 -16.44 -3.31 -10.32
C ARG A 7 -14.98 -3.12 -9.90
N LEU A 8 -14.57 -1.88 -9.63
CA LEU A 8 -13.21 -1.59 -9.17
C LEU A 8 -12.93 -2.21 -7.80
N MET A 9 -13.88 -2.13 -6.86
CA MET A 9 -13.73 -2.70 -5.52
C MET A 9 -13.71 -4.23 -5.55
N GLU A 10 -14.57 -4.86 -6.36
CA GLU A 10 -14.58 -6.32 -6.58
C GLU A 10 -13.22 -6.79 -7.11
N TRP A 11 -12.72 -6.17 -8.19
CA TRP A 11 -11.40 -6.48 -8.73
C TRP A 11 -10.28 -6.25 -7.72
N PHE A 12 -10.32 -5.14 -6.98
CA PHE A 12 -9.29 -4.85 -5.97
C PHE A 12 -9.29 -5.87 -4.84
N GLY A 13 -10.46 -6.35 -4.41
CA GLY A 13 -10.58 -7.39 -3.38
C GLY A 13 -9.88 -8.69 -3.77
N GLU A 14 -9.91 -9.06 -5.06
CA GLU A 14 -9.31 -10.29 -5.56
C GLU A 14 -7.86 -10.14 -6.03
N LYS A 15 -7.47 -8.95 -6.50
CA LYS A 15 -6.19 -8.72 -7.20
C LYS A 15 -5.23 -7.76 -6.48
N ALA A 16 -5.61 -7.24 -5.32
CA ALA A 16 -4.71 -6.37 -4.55
C ALA A 16 -3.41 -7.09 -4.22
N ARG A 17 -2.29 -6.43 -4.52
CA ARG A 17 -0.97 -6.85 -4.05
C ARG A 17 -0.91 -6.73 -2.53
N ASP A 18 -0.36 -7.77 -1.92
CA ASP A 18 0.00 -7.78 -0.52
C ASP A 18 1.28 -6.96 -0.31
N LEU A 19 1.16 -5.87 0.45
CA LEU A 19 2.23 -4.91 0.72
C LEU A 19 2.29 -4.68 2.23
N PRO A 20 3.50 -4.61 2.86
CA PRO A 20 3.62 -4.54 4.32
C PRO A 20 2.78 -3.42 4.96
N TRP A 21 2.78 -2.23 4.37
CA TRP A 21 2.01 -1.07 4.84
C TRP A 21 0.49 -1.20 4.66
N ARG A 22 -0.01 -2.15 3.84
CA ARG A 22 -1.44 -2.45 3.70
C ARG A 22 -1.98 -3.42 4.76
N ARG A 23 -1.09 -4.06 5.53
CA ARG A 23 -1.46 -5.01 6.60
C ARG A 23 -1.76 -4.32 7.93
N THR A 24 -1.64 -2.99 7.99
CA THR A 24 -1.87 -2.18 9.19
C THR A 24 -2.85 -1.04 8.93
N ARG A 25 -3.45 -0.52 10.00
CA ARG A 25 -4.25 0.71 10.01
C ARG A 25 -3.59 1.85 10.79
N ASP A 26 -2.34 1.66 11.22
CA ASP A 26 -1.56 2.66 11.95
C ASP A 26 -1.23 3.85 11.04
N PRO A 27 -1.67 5.08 11.37
CA PRO A 27 -1.45 6.26 10.54
C PRO A 27 0.04 6.60 10.38
N TYR A 28 0.89 6.32 11.37
CA TYR A 28 2.33 6.57 11.27
C TYR A 28 2.97 5.65 10.23
N ARG A 29 2.68 4.35 10.32
CA ARG A 29 3.17 3.34 9.38
C ARG A 29 2.67 3.55 7.96
N ILE A 30 1.44 4.04 7.80
CA ILE A 30 0.89 4.41 6.49
C ILE A 30 1.61 5.64 5.96
N TRP A 31 1.74 6.71 6.75
CA TRP A 31 2.41 7.94 6.34
C TRP A 31 3.85 7.71 5.89
N ILE A 32 4.63 6.92 6.63
CA ILE A 32 6.00 6.57 6.24
C ILE A 32 6.03 5.87 4.87
N SER A 33 5.11 4.93 4.62
CA SER A 33 5.05 4.26 3.32
C SER A 33 4.76 5.23 2.16
N GLU A 34 3.88 6.20 2.38
CA GLU A 34 3.54 7.20 1.37
C GLU A 34 4.74 8.10 1.05
N ILE A 35 5.51 8.52 2.06
CA ILE A 35 6.74 9.31 1.86
C ILE A 35 7.79 8.49 1.09
N MET A 36 8.04 7.24 1.49
CA MET A 36 9.03 6.39 0.82
C MET A 36 8.66 6.08 -0.64
N LEU A 37 7.37 6.02 -0.97
CA LEU A 37 6.88 5.74 -2.33
C LEU A 37 6.95 6.96 -3.27
N GLN A 38 7.26 8.16 -2.76
CA GLN A 38 7.49 9.32 -3.61
C GLN A 38 8.73 9.10 -4.47
N GLN A 39 8.56 9.24 -5.79
CA GLN A 39 9.63 9.10 -6.79
C GLN A 39 10.40 7.76 -6.73
N THR A 40 9.89 6.76 -6.00
CA THR A 40 10.55 5.47 -5.75
C THR A 40 9.62 4.30 -6.09
N ARG A 41 10.17 3.21 -6.63
CA ARG A 41 9.37 2.02 -7.00
C ARG A 41 9.07 1.16 -5.78
N VAL A 42 7.87 0.56 -5.72
CA VAL A 42 7.41 -0.34 -4.65
C VAL A 42 8.45 -1.40 -4.26
N ALA A 43 9.03 -2.09 -5.25
CA ALA A 43 10.00 -3.15 -5.01
C ALA A 43 11.27 -2.67 -4.29
N ALA A 44 11.69 -1.42 -4.53
CA ALA A 44 12.82 -0.83 -3.84
C ALA A 44 12.46 -0.42 -2.41
N VAL A 45 11.21 0.01 -2.16
CA VAL A 45 10.76 0.50 -0.84
C VAL A 45 10.60 -0.61 0.19
N ILE A 46 10.12 -1.80 -0.20
CA ILE A 46 9.81 -2.91 0.74
C ILE A 46 10.92 -3.16 1.78
N PRO A 47 12.19 -3.41 1.39
CA PRO A 47 13.25 -3.69 2.37
C PRO A 47 13.66 -2.46 3.21
N TYR A 48 13.40 -1.23 2.74
CA TYR A 48 13.67 -0.02 3.54
C TYR A 48 12.56 0.25 4.55
N TYR A 49 11.32 -0.01 4.17
CA TYR A 49 10.16 0.11 5.05
C TYR A 49 10.24 -0.85 6.23
N GLU A 50 10.61 -2.11 5.98
CA GLU A 50 10.76 -3.12 7.03
C GLU A 50 11.87 -2.74 8.01
N ARG A 51 13.07 -2.38 7.52
CA ARG A 51 14.20 -1.94 8.37
C ARG A 51 13.95 -0.65 9.14
N PHE A 52 13.08 0.23 8.65
CA PHE A 52 12.77 1.49 9.33
C PHE A 52 11.82 1.30 10.52
N LEU A 53 11.03 0.21 10.52
CA LEU A 53 10.02 -0.09 11.53
C LEU A 53 10.42 -1.22 12.49
N GLU A 54 11.56 -1.86 12.26
CA GLU A 54 12.33 -2.58 13.30
C GLU A 54 12.78 -1.61 14.40
#